data_AF-A0A836BFT3-F1
#
_entry.id   AF-A0A836BFT3-F1
#
_cell.length_a   1.000
_cell.length_b   1.000
_cell.length_c   1.000
_cell.angle_alpha   90.00
_cell.angle_beta   90.00
_cell.angle_gamma   90.00
#
_symmetry.space_group_name_H-M   'P 1'
#
loop_
_entity.id
_entity.type
_entity.pdbx_description
1 polymer ?
#
loop_
_entity_poly.entity_id
_entity_poly.type
_entity_poly.pdbx_seq_one_letter_code
_entity_poly.pdbx_strand_id
1 'polypeptide(L)'
;MAIRYDKGMIMIRKAGKLPGKTVKQSYSIEYGNNIIEIQNNSITKGDRILICDDLLATGGTAKASGKLIEKMGGKIAGFAFIIELTELKGIKEISKYNCKSLVKY
;
A
#
# COMPACT_ATOMS: atom_id res chain seq x y z
N MET A 1 10.41 -5.32 -8.84
CA MET A 1 9.34 -6.21 -9.36
C MET A 1 8.73 -5.71 -10.66
N ALA A 2 8.20 -4.47 -10.74
CA ALA A 2 7.46 -3.98 -11.91
C ALA A 2 8.18 -4.19 -13.25
N ILE A 3 9.46 -3.78 -13.35
CA ILE A 3 10.30 -3.96 -14.54
C ILE A 3 10.41 -5.44 -14.95
N ARG A 4 10.64 -6.34 -13.98
CA ARG A 4 10.80 -7.79 -14.24
C ARG A 4 9.56 -8.43 -14.86
N TYR A 5 8.38 -7.88 -14.59
CA TYR A 5 7.09 -8.41 -15.08
C TYR A 5 6.46 -7.55 -16.17
N ASP A 6 7.20 -6.56 -16.69
CA ASP A 6 6.71 -5.60 -17.68
C ASP A 6 5.38 -4.96 -17.25
N LYS A 7 5.42 -4.25 -16.12
CA LYS A 7 4.27 -3.55 -15.52
C LYS A 7 4.62 -2.10 -15.20
N GLY A 8 3.61 -1.25 -15.20
CA GLY A 8 3.70 0.12 -14.68
C GLY A 8 4.01 0.14 -13.19
N MET A 9 4.57 1.25 -12.72
CA MET A 9 4.85 1.50 -11.31
C MET A 9 4.21 2.81 -10.89
N ILE A 10 3.55 2.80 -9.72
CA ILE A 10 2.89 3.97 -9.15
C ILE A 10 3.45 4.18 -7.74
N MET A 11 3.77 5.42 -7.41
CA MET A 11 4.31 5.79 -6.10
C MET A 11 3.18 6.17 -5.13
N ILE A 12 3.19 5.56 -3.95
CA ILE A 12 2.48 6.07 -2.77
C ILE A 12 3.52 6.78 -1.91
N ARG A 13 3.23 8.03 -1.51
CA ARG A 13 4.18 8.87 -0.76
C ARG A 13 3.49 9.52 0.43
N LYS A 14 4.27 10.02 1.39
CA LYS A 14 3.75 10.90 2.44
C LYS A 14 3.19 12.18 1.79
N ALA A 15 2.17 12.77 2.41
CA ALA A 15 1.53 13.97 1.90
C ALA A 15 2.52 15.11 1.62
N GLY A 16 2.33 15.81 0.49
CA GLY A 16 3.16 16.94 0.06
C GLY A 16 4.46 16.53 -0.64
N LYS A 17 4.63 15.26 -1.02
CA LYS A 17 5.83 14.76 -1.71
C LYS A 17 5.59 14.46 -3.19
N LEU A 18 4.34 14.32 -3.63
CA LEU A 18 4.02 14.15 -5.05
C LEU A 18 3.67 15.49 -5.70
N PRO A 19 4.11 15.74 -6.95
CA PRO A 19 3.73 16.93 -7.69
C PRO A 19 2.29 16.80 -8.22
N GLY A 20 1.64 17.96 -8.41
CA GLY A 20 0.32 18.06 -9.02
C GLY A 20 -0.83 17.65 -8.08
N LYS A 21 -1.95 17.22 -8.66
CA LYS A 21 -3.16 16.85 -7.90
C LYS A 21 -3.03 15.43 -7.35
N THR A 22 -3.27 15.27 -6.05
CA THR A 22 -3.17 13.99 -5.34
C THR A 22 -4.48 13.61 -4.64
N VAL A 23 -4.70 12.31 -4.50
CA VAL A 23 -5.73 11.75 -3.61
C VAL A 23 -5.04 11.32 -2.33
N LYS A 24 -5.63 11.67 -1.18
CA LYS A 24 -5.04 11.46 0.15
C LYS A 24 -5.83 10.44 0.96
N GLN A 25 -5.12 9.71 1.81
CA GLN A 25 -5.66 8.80 2.81
C GLN A 25 -4.93 9.00 4.14
N SER A 26 -5.68 9.37 5.18
CA SER A 26 -5.18 9.43 6.56
C SER A 26 -5.21 8.04 7.21
N TYR A 27 -4.28 7.79 8.12
CA TYR A 27 -4.27 6.61 8.99
C TYR A 27 -3.61 6.95 10.33
N SER A 28 -4.07 6.27 11.36
CA SER A 28 -3.57 6.45 12.72
C SER A 28 -2.28 5.68 12.94
N ILE A 29 -1.40 6.30 13.73
CA ILE A 29 -0.19 5.70 14.28
C ILE A 29 -0.28 5.76 15.82
N GLU A 30 0.69 5.20 16.52
CA GLU A 30 0.71 5.17 18.00
C GLU A 30 0.54 6.58 18.61
N TYR A 31 1.18 7.58 18.01
CA TYR A 31 1.05 8.98 18.40
C TYR A 31 0.67 9.84 17.20
N GLY A 32 -0.63 10.03 16.99
CA GLY A 32 -1.17 10.94 15.99
C GLY A 32 -1.64 10.26 14.70
N ASN A 33 -1.66 11.04 13.61
CA ASN A 33 -2.12 10.58 12.30
C ASN A 33 -1.08 10.93 11.24
N ASN A 34 -0.89 10.00 10.29
CA ASN A 34 -0.11 10.23 9.09
C ASN A 34 -1.03 10.25 7.87
N ILE A 35 -0.55 10.85 6.78
CA ILE A 35 -1.28 10.93 5.52
C ILE A 35 -0.37 10.44 4.40
N ILE A 36 -0.90 9.50 3.62
CA ILE A 36 -0.30 9.07 2.35
C ILE A 36 -1.11 9.60 1.18
N GLU A 37 -0.45 9.73 0.04
CA GLU A 37 -1.02 10.27 -1.19
C GLU A 37 -0.49 9.56 -2.43
N ILE A 38 -1.29 9.67 -3.50
CA ILE A 38 -1.05 9.12 -4.83
C ILE A 38 -1.56 10.15 -5.86
N GLN A 39 -0.96 10.22 -7.05
CA GLN A 39 -1.41 11.16 -8.07
C GLN A 39 -2.79 10.75 -8.63
N ASN A 40 -3.67 11.74 -8.86
CA ASN A 40 -5.08 11.50 -9.14
C ASN A 40 -5.35 10.63 -10.38
N ASN A 41 -4.47 10.67 -11.37
CA ASN A 41 -4.65 9.98 -12.65
C ASN A 41 -3.79 8.71 -12.75
N SER A 42 -3.24 8.21 -11.64
CA SER A 42 -2.36 7.05 -11.67
C SER A 42 -3.10 5.71 -11.76
N ILE A 43 -4.41 5.68 -11.51
CA ILE A 43 -5.19 4.44 -11.45
C ILE A 43 -6.43 4.58 -12.32
N THR A 44 -6.64 3.58 -13.18
CA THR A 44 -7.87 3.42 -13.95
C THR A 44 -8.81 2.46 -13.22
N LYS A 45 -10.11 2.72 -13.30
CA LYS A 45 -11.13 1.85 -12.70
C LYS A 45 -10.98 0.42 -13.21
N GLY A 46 -10.82 -0.52 -12.28
CA GLY A 46 -10.67 -1.94 -12.58
C GLY A 46 -9.22 -2.44 -12.64
N ASP A 47 -8.22 -1.54 -12.60
CA ASP A 47 -6.81 -1.92 -12.56
C ASP A 47 -6.54 -2.87 -11.38
N ARG A 48 -5.76 -3.92 -11.63
CA ARG A 48 -5.35 -4.89 -10.62
C ARG A 48 -3.98 -4.51 -10.08
N ILE A 49 -3.93 -4.08 -8.82
CA ILE A 49 -2.75 -3.49 -8.20
C ILE A 49 -2.13 -4.45 -7.19
N LEU A 50 -0.83 -4.72 -7.34
CA LEU A 50 0.00 -5.38 -6.33
C LEU A 50 0.70 -4.29 -5.51
N ILE A 51 0.44 -4.25 -4.19
CA ILE A 51 1.14 -3.33 -3.29
C ILE A 51 2.40 -4.01 -2.79
N CYS A 52 3.54 -3.32 -2.91
CA CYS A 52 4.84 -3.83 -2.48
C CYS A 52 5.45 -2.88 -1.45
N ASP A 53 6.02 -3.43 -0.38
CA ASP A 53 6.82 -2.67 0.59
C ASP A 53 7.99 -3.54 1.09
N ASP A 54 8.98 -2.94 1.73
CA ASP A 54 10.10 -3.71 2.30
C ASP A 54 9.68 -4.47 3.57
N LEU A 55 8.93 -3.82 4.46
CA LEU A 55 8.64 -4.31 5.81
C LEU A 55 7.15 -4.21 6.16
N LEU A 56 6.57 -5.34 6.58
CA LEU A 56 5.27 -5.38 7.26
C LEU A 56 5.47 -5.39 8.79
N ALA A 57 5.21 -4.25 9.42
CA ALA A 57 5.19 -4.10 10.87
C ALA A 57 3.75 -4.18 11.43
N THR A 58 3.15 -3.05 11.82
CA THR A 58 1.77 -3.00 12.36
C THR A 58 0.67 -3.05 11.29
N GLY A 59 1.03 -2.97 10.01
CA GLY A 59 0.08 -3.04 8.88
C GLY A 59 -0.71 -1.76 8.58
N GLY A 60 -0.54 -0.70 9.38
CA GLY A 60 -1.25 0.58 9.20
C GLY A 60 -1.06 1.21 7.81
N THR A 61 0.20 1.32 7.36
CA THR A 61 0.54 1.86 6.02
C THR A 61 -0.01 0.98 4.90
N ALA A 62 0.06 -0.34 5.03
CA ALA A 62 -0.44 -1.28 4.04
C ALA A 62 -1.97 -1.17 3.89
N LYS A 63 -2.70 -1.13 5.00
CA LYS A 63 -4.16 -0.93 5.01
C LYS A 63 -4.56 0.42 4.44
N ALA A 64 -3.86 1.49 4.82
CA ALA A 64 -4.10 2.83 4.27
C ALA A 64 -3.89 2.84 2.75
N SER A 65 -2.81 2.20 2.27
CA SER A 65 -2.51 2.08 0.85
C SER A 65 -3.62 1.32 0.12
N GLY A 66 -4.04 0.17 0.65
CA GLY A 66 -5.15 -0.60 0.09
C GLY A 66 -6.43 0.21 -0.06
N LYS A 67 -6.83 0.93 1.01
CA LYS A 67 -8.02 1.81 0.98
C LYS A 67 -7.89 2.93 -0.05
N LEU A 68 -6.71 3.52 -0.19
CA LEU A 68 -6.46 4.59 -1.14
C LEU A 68 -6.63 4.10 -2.59
N ILE A 69 -6.09 2.92 -2.90
CA ILE A 69 -6.25 2.27 -4.21
C ILE A 69 -7.73 1.93 -4.48
N GLU A 70 -8.42 1.32 -3.52
CA GLU A 70 -9.85 0.98 -3.63
C GLU A 70 -10.72 2.23 -3.87
N LYS A 71 -10.42 3.33 -3.16
CA LYS A 71 -11.09 4.64 -3.31
C LYS A 71 -10.94 5.21 -4.73
N MET A 72 -9.85 4.91 -5.41
CA MET A 72 -9.61 5.32 -6.81
C MET A 72 -10.18 4.33 -7.83
N GLY A 73 -10.90 3.30 -7.39
CA GLY A 73 -11.50 2.29 -8.26
C GLY A 73 -10.55 1.16 -8.68
N GLY A 74 -9.35 1.09 -8.10
CA GLY A 74 -8.45 -0.03 -8.28
C GLY A 74 -8.89 -1.27 -7.48
N LYS A 75 -8.49 -2.45 -7.94
CA LYS A 75 -8.71 -3.74 -7.28
C LYS A 75 -7.38 -4.25 -6.72
N ILE A 76 -7.35 -4.57 -5.43
CA ILE A 76 -6.16 -5.14 -4.81
C ILE A 76 -5.95 -6.58 -5.28
N ALA A 77 -4.86 -6.83 -5.99
CA ALA A 77 -4.42 -8.17 -6.37
C ALA A 77 -3.72 -8.90 -5.20
N GLY A 78 -3.07 -8.14 -4.31
CA GLY A 78 -2.43 -8.65 -3.12
C GLY A 78 -1.38 -7.69 -2.55
N PHE A 79 -0.66 -8.17 -1.55
CA PHE A 79 0.48 -7.49 -0.93
C PHE A 79 1.73 -8.37 -0.97
N ALA A 80 2.87 -7.76 -1.23
CA ALA A 80 4.18 -8.39 -1.22
C ALA A 80 5.15 -7.63 -0.32
N PHE A 81 5.77 -8.33 0.61
CA PHE A 81 6.76 -7.79 1.55
C PHE A 81 8.07 -8.58 1.47
N ILE A 82 9.20 -7.93 1.74
CA ILE A 82 10.46 -8.65 1.95
C ILE A 82 10.46 -9.25 3.35
N ILE A 83 10.13 -8.46 4.36
CA ILE A 83 10.17 -8.84 5.78
C ILE A 83 8.80 -8.64 6.42
N GLU A 84 8.38 -9.56 7.27
CA GLU A 84 7.21 -9.45 8.15
C GLU A 84 7.62 -9.63 9.61
N LEU A 85 7.24 -8.69 10.49
CA LEU A 85 7.37 -8.79 11.94
C LEU A 85 6.10 -9.40 12.52
N THR A 86 6.10 -10.73 12.68
CA THR A 86 4.91 -11.52 13.02
C THR A 86 4.34 -11.18 14.40
N GLU A 87 5.20 -10.82 15.37
CA GLU A 87 4.80 -10.42 16.72
C GLU A 87 3.86 -9.20 16.72
N LEU A 88 4.04 -8.28 15.75
CA LEU A 88 3.22 -7.06 15.61
C LEU A 88 1.86 -7.33 14.94
N LYS A 89 1.62 -8.54 14.43
CA LYS A 89 0.34 -8.99 13.88
C LYS A 89 -0.21 -8.11 12.74
N GLY A 90 0.64 -7.36 12.03
CA GLY A 90 0.20 -6.43 10.98
C GLY A 90 -0.54 -7.08 9.82
N ILE A 91 -0.31 -8.38 9.57
CA ILE A 91 -1.02 -9.16 8.55
C ILE A 91 -2.54 -9.15 8.76
N LYS A 92 -3.01 -9.00 10.01
CA LYS A 92 -4.45 -8.97 10.33
C LYS A 92 -5.16 -7.81 9.64
N GLU A 93 -4.49 -6.68 9.48
CA GLU A 93 -5.04 -5.47 8.88
C GLU A 93 -5.38 -5.62 7.39
N ILE A 94 -4.77 -6.61 6.72
CA ILE A 94 -4.87 -6.86 5.27
C ILE A 94 -5.25 -8.32 4.96
N SER A 95 -5.73 -9.06 5.96
CA SER A 95 -6.01 -10.51 5.90
C SER A 95 -7.07 -10.93 4.86
N LYS A 96 -7.93 -10.00 4.40
CA LYS A 96 -8.88 -10.26 3.31
C LYS A 96 -8.23 -10.41 1.93
N TYR A 97 -6.93 -10.13 1.80
CA TYR A 97 -6.21 -10.17 0.53
C TYR A 97 -5.12 -11.25 0.53
N ASN A 98 -4.69 -11.67 -0.66
CA ASN A 98 -3.51 -12.50 -0.79
C ASN A 98 -2.26 -11.70 -0.36
N CYS A 99 -1.51 -12.22 0.60
CA CYS A 99 -0.34 -11.57 1.16
C CYS A 99 0.85 -12.53 1.18
N LYS A 100 2.02 -12.06 0.75
CA LYS A 100 3.26 -12.84 0.74
C LYS A 100 4.40 -12.02 1.36
N SER A 101 5.17 -12.67 2.22
CA SER A 101 6.38 -12.13 2.84
C SER A 101 7.52 -13.10 2.55
N LEU A 102 8.69 -12.61 2.14
CA LEU A 102 9.82 -13.48 1.82
C LEU A 102 10.47 -14.06 3.08
N VAL A 103 10.58 -13.25 4.14
CA VAL A 103 11.12 -13.62 5.44
C VAL A 103 10.14 -13.21 6.54
N LYS A 104 9.98 -14.05 7.56
CA LYS A 104 9.12 -13.80 8.71
C LYS A 104 9.95 -13.91 9.99
N TYR A 105 9.90 -12.87 10.81
CA TYR A 105 10.51 -12.81 12.15
C TYR A 105 9.44 -12.74 13.23
#